data_AF-G8A538-F1
#
_entry.id   AF-G8A538-F1
#
_cell.length_a   1.000
_cell.length_b   1.000
_cell.length_c   1.000
_cell.angle_alpha   90.00
_cell.angle_beta   90.00
_cell.angle_gamma   90.00
#
_symmetry.space_group_name_H-M   'P 1'
#
loop_
_entity.id
_entity.type
_entity.pdbx_description
1 polymer ?
#
loop_
_entity_poly.entity_id
_entity_poly.type
_entity_poly.pdbx_seq_one_letter_code
_entity_poly.pdbx_strand_id
1 'polypeptide(L)'
;MMQISLVALAVASGAFARTFTLYTDLHVAPNVPNHPTGWEAAAYTAVSFNVPDNWKAGRIWARRNCNFATNPGPNSCLTGGCNGGLLCDPNTGTGVPPATVAEWTLEGDGYQDWYDVSLVDGYNLPARISNNKGCPVADCPVDLGPNCPAALKGPYDSSGFPVGCKSACFANLDGNQANSANCCSGSHNTPATCPASGVQFYSYFRLLAMPPPGFATAEGKVDSWVSIATMGSIERPRSAVDSSTGELKAPYDDVEENEPRRRKMADGFSFESLKG
;
A
#
# COMPACT_ATOMS: atom_id res chain seq x y z
N MET A 1 -54.85 -13.62 2.80
CA MET A 1 -53.53 -13.21 3.32
C MET A 1 -52.52 -13.58 2.26
N MET A 2 -52.02 -12.61 1.50
CA MET A 2 -51.09 -12.83 0.38
C MET A 2 -49.66 -12.73 0.94
N GLN A 3 -48.93 -13.85 0.97
CA GLN A 3 -47.55 -13.88 1.44
C GLN A 3 -46.65 -13.20 0.42
N ILE A 4 -46.07 -12.05 0.79
CA ILE A 4 -44.98 -11.41 0.07
C ILE A 4 -43.71 -12.17 0.45
N SER A 5 -43.24 -13.05 -0.42
CA SER A 5 -41.90 -13.63 -0.29
C SER A 5 -40.87 -12.57 -0.64
N LEU A 6 -40.12 -12.10 0.37
CA LEU A 6 -38.88 -11.36 0.15
C LEU A 6 -37.87 -12.32 -0.49
N VAL A 7 -37.72 -12.24 -1.81
CA VAL A 7 -36.54 -12.81 -2.47
C VAL A 7 -35.38 -11.89 -2.14
N ALA A 8 -34.47 -12.33 -1.26
CA ALA A 8 -33.20 -11.67 -1.07
C ALA A 8 -32.45 -11.69 -2.40
N LEU A 9 -32.31 -10.53 -3.03
CA LEU A 9 -31.46 -10.37 -4.20
C LEU A 9 -30.02 -10.57 -3.73
N ALA A 10 -29.45 -11.75 -3.99
CA ALA A 10 -28.01 -11.92 -3.91
C ALA A 10 -27.40 -10.94 -4.91
N VAL A 11 -26.73 -9.90 -4.41
CA VAL A 11 -25.91 -9.03 -5.25
C VAL A 11 -24.82 -9.93 -5.82
N ALA A 12 -24.94 -10.26 -7.10
CA ALA A 12 -23.86 -10.92 -7.80
C ALA A 12 -22.67 -9.96 -7.77
N SER A 13 -21.67 -10.27 -6.95
CA SER A 13 -20.33 -9.67 -7.00
C SER A 13 -19.88 -9.76 -8.45
N GLY A 14 -19.95 -8.65 -9.17
CA GLY A 14 -19.62 -8.62 -10.59
C GLY A 14 -18.18 -9.07 -10.75
N ALA A 15 -17.88 -9.81 -11.83
CA ALA A 15 -16.53 -10.27 -12.21
C ALA A 15 -15.46 -9.16 -12.34
N PHE A 16 -15.79 -7.92 -11.98
CA PHE A 16 -14.96 -6.72 -12.03
C PHE A 16 -14.77 -6.04 -10.67
N ALA A 17 -15.38 -6.56 -9.60
CA ALA A 17 -15.14 -6.04 -8.26
C ALA A 17 -13.78 -6.51 -7.75
N ARG A 18 -13.09 -5.61 -7.06
CA ARG A 18 -11.83 -5.91 -6.38
C ARG A 18 -12.04 -5.75 -4.89
N THR A 19 -11.44 -6.65 -4.12
CA THR A 19 -11.48 -6.54 -2.67
C THR A 19 -10.21 -5.82 -2.22
N PHE A 20 -10.34 -4.82 -1.37
CA PHE A 20 -9.22 -4.06 -0.83
C PHE A 20 -9.00 -4.40 0.63
N THR A 21 -7.81 -4.08 1.10
CA THR A 21 -7.39 -4.19 2.49
C THR A 21 -6.82 -2.86 2.95
N LEU A 22 -7.16 -2.49 4.18
CA LEU A 22 -6.52 -1.43 4.94
C LEU A 22 -5.87 -2.05 6.18
N TYR A 23 -4.58 -1.79 6.36
CA TYR A 23 -3.79 -2.31 7.47
C TYR A 23 -3.00 -1.19 8.14
N THR A 24 -2.76 -1.35 9.43
CA THR A 24 -1.88 -0.51 10.23
C THR A 24 -1.09 -1.41 11.16
N ASP A 25 0.24 -1.26 11.19
CA ASP A 25 1.03 -1.95 12.21
C ASP A 25 0.88 -1.24 13.55
N LEU A 26 0.04 -1.84 14.41
CA LEU A 26 -0.27 -1.31 15.74
C LEU A 26 0.93 -1.35 16.70
N HIS A 27 2.02 -2.03 16.36
CA HIS A 27 3.27 -1.97 17.13
C HIS A 27 4.05 -0.67 16.86
N VAL A 28 3.80 -0.01 15.73
CA VAL A 28 4.47 1.25 15.33
C VAL A 28 3.65 2.46 15.74
N ALA A 29 2.34 2.46 15.46
CA ALA A 29 1.45 3.55 15.85
C ALA A 29 0.03 3.05 16.14
N PRO A 30 -0.64 3.58 17.19
CA PRO A 30 -1.99 3.17 17.55
C PRO A 30 -3.09 3.86 16.73
N ASN A 31 -2.75 4.91 15.98
CA ASN A 31 -3.71 5.71 15.23
C ASN A 31 -4.10 4.98 13.94
N VAL A 32 -5.39 4.69 13.77
CA VAL A 32 -5.93 3.97 12.60
C VAL A 32 -6.95 4.82 11.85
N PRO A 33 -7.06 4.68 10.52
CA PRO A 33 -8.14 5.33 9.76
C PRO A 33 -9.52 4.88 10.22
N ASN A 34 -10.51 5.76 10.10
CA ASN A 34 -11.90 5.43 10.40
C ASN A 34 -12.55 4.71 9.19
N HIS A 35 -12.07 3.50 8.91
CA HIS A 35 -12.55 2.66 7.82
C HIS A 35 -12.36 1.18 8.15
N PRO A 36 -13.25 0.27 7.69
CA PRO A 36 -13.04 -1.17 7.86
C PRO A 36 -11.72 -1.65 7.24
N THR A 37 -11.13 -2.69 7.82
CA THR A 37 -9.86 -3.28 7.36
C THR A 37 -9.97 -4.05 6.05
N GLY A 38 -11.17 -4.15 5.48
CA GLY A 38 -11.36 -4.61 4.10
C GLY A 38 -12.76 -4.34 3.58
N TRP A 39 -12.85 -4.14 2.26
CA TRP A 39 -14.09 -3.82 1.58
C TRP A 39 -14.04 -4.30 0.12
N GLU A 40 -15.21 -4.44 -0.50
CA GLU A 40 -15.33 -4.70 -1.93
C GLU A 40 -15.62 -3.38 -2.66
N ALA A 41 -14.92 -3.12 -3.76
CA ALA A 41 -15.15 -1.97 -4.62
C ALA A 41 -15.34 -2.44 -6.07
N ALA A 42 -16.49 -2.10 -6.66
CA ALA A 42 -16.77 -2.39 -8.05
C ALA A 42 -15.87 -1.56 -8.99
N ALA A 43 -15.68 -2.01 -10.23
CA ALA A 43 -14.93 -1.23 -11.20
C ALA A 43 -15.55 0.16 -11.40
N TYR A 44 -14.69 1.15 -11.53
CA TYR A 44 -14.98 2.58 -11.68
C TYR A 44 -15.70 3.21 -10.48
N THR A 45 -15.57 2.62 -9.30
CA THR A 45 -16.07 3.21 -8.04
C THR A 45 -14.93 3.82 -7.23
N ALA A 46 -15.27 4.80 -6.39
CA ALA A 46 -14.36 5.39 -5.43
C ALA A 46 -14.87 5.18 -3.99
N VAL A 47 -13.95 4.94 -3.06
CA VAL A 47 -14.21 4.97 -1.62
C VAL A 47 -13.35 6.06 -1.00
N SER A 48 -13.95 6.88 -0.14
CA SER A 48 -13.23 7.95 0.56
C SER A 48 -13.40 7.82 2.06
N PHE A 49 -12.32 8.06 2.81
CA PHE A 49 -12.33 8.02 4.27
C PHE A 49 -11.27 8.94 4.88
N ASN A 50 -11.48 9.27 6.15
CA ASN A 50 -10.57 10.11 6.91
C ASN A 50 -9.46 9.25 7.53
N VAL A 51 -8.24 9.78 7.47
CA VAL A 51 -7.05 9.18 8.05
C VAL A 51 -6.52 10.11 9.13
N PRO A 52 -6.23 9.61 10.35
CA PRO A 52 -5.71 10.46 11.41
C PRO A 52 -4.32 10.97 11.07
N ASP A 53 -3.98 12.10 11.69
CA ASP A 53 -2.60 12.56 11.75
C ASP A 53 -1.75 11.51 12.47
N ASN A 54 -0.45 11.45 12.14
CA ASN A 54 0.48 10.48 12.70
C ASN A 54 0.08 9.01 12.45
N TRP A 55 -0.64 8.72 11.35
CA TRP A 55 -0.83 7.36 10.84
C TRP A 55 0.49 6.84 10.26
N LYS A 56 1.17 5.96 11.00
CA LYS A 56 2.46 5.35 10.59
C LYS A 56 2.29 3.88 10.28
N ALA A 57 3.18 3.35 9.44
CA ALA A 57 3.12 1.96 8.98
C ALA A 57 1.74 1.59 8.41
N GLY A 58 1.14 2.54 7.69
CA GLY A 58 -0.14 2.37 7.01
C GLY A 58 0.06 1.66 5.68
N ARG A 59 -0.77 0.65 5.39
CA ARG A 59 -0.71 -0.12 4.14
C ARG A 59 -2.09 -0.31 3.55
N ILE A 60 -2.19 -0.16 2.24
CA ILE A 60 -3.40 -0.48 1.48
C ILE A 60 -3.00 -1.29 0.25
N TRP A 61 -3.69 -2.40 0.01
CA TRP A 61 -3.49 -3.21 -1.19
C TRP A 61 -4.81 -3.81 -1.68
N ALA A 62 -4.81 -4.19 -2.95
CA ALA A 62 -5.94 -4.86 -3.59
C ALA A 62 -5.72 -6.38 -3.63
N ARG A 63 -6.83 -7.12 -3.70
CA ARG A 63 -6.92 -8.58 -3.68
C ARG A 63 -7.67 -9.07 -4.91
N ARG A 64 -7.28 -10.23 -5.43
CA ARG A 64 -7.88 -10.83 -6.64
C ARG A 64 -8.43 -12.21 -6.35
N ASN A 65 -9.52 -12.53 -7.05
CA ASN A 65 -10.18 -13.84 -7.06
C ASN A 65 -10.49 -14.33 -5.65
N CYS A 66 -11.19 -13.49 -4.88
CA CYS A 66 -11.56 -13.77 -3.50
C CYS A 66 -12.85 -14.60 -3.41
N ASN A 67 -12.87 -15.55 -2.49
CA ASN A 67 -14.05 -16.27 -2.04
C ASN A 67 -14.01 -16.41 -0.52
N PHE A 68 -14.84 -15.63 0.16
CA PHE A 68 -14.95 -15.64 1.62
C PHE A 68 -16.00 -16.62 2.15
N ALA A 69 -16.75 -17.30 1.28
CA ALA A 69 -17.83 -18.21 1.68
C ALA A 69 -17.32 -19.53 2.27
N THR A 70 -16.10 -19.94 1.95
CA THR A 70 -15.58 -21.28 2.28
C THR A 70 -14.46 -21.29 3.32
N ASN A 71 -13.68 -20.20 3.45
CA ASN A 71 -12.56 -20.13 4.39
C ASN A 71 -12.26 -18.67 4.73
N PRO A 72 -12.68 -18.12 5.88
CA PRO A 72 -12.29 -16.78 6.31
C PRO A 72 -10.84 -16.80 6.82
N GLY A 73 -9.90 -16.84 5.88
CA GLY A 73 -8.47 -16.99 6.19
C GLY A 73 -7.56 -16.34 5.14
N PRO A 74 -6.24 -16.42 5.35
CA PRO A 74 -5.24 -15.76 4.50
C PRO A 74 -5.30 -16.19 3.03
N ASN A 75 -5.82 -17.39 2.74
CA ASN A 75 -5.95 -17.94 1.39
C ASN A 75 -7.38 -17.80 0.81
N SER A 76 -8.20 -16.90 1.37
CA SER A 76 -9.53 -16.58 0.79
C SER A 76 -9.42 -15.96 -0.60
N CYS A 77 -8.29 -15.35 -0.92
CA CYS A 77 -8.00 -14.71 -2.19
C CYS A 77 -6.80 -15.37 -2.84
N LEU A 78 -6.78 -15.40 -4.17
CA LEU A 78 -5.65 -15.97 -4.92
C LEU A 78 -4.38 -15.14 -4.75
N THR A 79 -4.52 -13.81 -4.60
CA THR A 79 -3.41 -12.88 -4.31
C THR A 79 -3.83 -11.85 -3.26
N GLY A 80 -2.91 -11.44 -2.38
CA GLY A 80 -3.13 -10.37 -1.42
C GLY A 80 -4.10 -10.72 -0.29
N GLY A 81 -4.41 -12.00 -0.07
CA GLY A 81 -5.29 -12.39 1.03
C GLY A 81 -4.70 -12.04 2.40
N CYS A 82 -5.51 -12.10 3.46
CA CYS A 82 -5.09 -11.74 4.81
C CYS A 82 -5.83 -12.60 5.84
N ASN A 83 -5.23 -12.77 7.02
CA ASN A 83 -5.91 -13.36 8.16
C ASN A 83 -7.18 -12.53 8.49
N GLY A 84 -8.28 -13.19 8.84
CA GLY A 84 -9.59 -12.54 9.08
C GLY A 84 -10.56 -12.57 7.89
N GLY A 85 -10.08 -12.89 6.67
CA GLY A 85 -10.94 -13.02 5.50
C GLY A 85 -11.28 -11.65 4.89
N LEU A 86 -12.56 -11.29 4.77
CA LEU A 86 -12.95 -9.99 4.17
C LEU A 86 -12.41 -8.82 5.00
N LEU A 87 -12.60 -8.86 6.32
CA LEU A 87 -12.03 -7.91 7.25
C LEU A 87 -10.72 -8.48 7.77
N CYS A 88 -9.60 -7.87 7.38
CA CYS A 88 -8.31 -8.34 7.85
C CYS A 88 -8.17 -8.13 9.35
N ASP A 89 -7.61 -9.11 10.04
CA ASP A 89 -7.27 -9.01 11.45
C ASP A 89 -6.11 -8.01 11.61
N PRO A 90 -6.30 -6.94 12.40
CA PRO A 90 -5.30 -5.89 12.55
C PRO A 90 -4.00 -6.34 13.24
N ASN A 91 -3.98 -7.52 13.88
CA ASN A 91 -2.84 -7.95 14.72
C ASN A 91 -1.94 -9.03 14.10
N THR A 92 -2.33 -9.61 12.95
CA THR A 92 -1.71 -10.87 12.48
C THR A 92 -0.91 -10.72 11.18
N GLY A 93 -0.45 -9.51 10.87
CA GLY A 93 0.53 -9.22 9.82
C GLY A 93 -0.05 -8.62 8.52
N THR A 94 0.80 -8.51 7.50
CA THR A 94 0.65 -7.61 6.34
C THR A 94 -0.01 -8.26 5.11
N GLY A 95 -0.63 -9.43 5.28
CA GLY A 95 -1.27 -10.20 4.19
C GLY A 95 -0.37 -11.26 3.55
N VAL A 96 -0.84 -11.82 2.43
CA VAL A 96 -0.22 -12.93 1.69
C VAL A 96 0.24 -12.44 0.30
N PRO A 97 1.56 -12.34 0.08
CA PRO A 97 2.16 -12.06 -1.22
C PRO A 97 1.80 -13.09 -2.32
N PRO A 98 1.76 -12.70 -3.61
CA PRO A 98 2.18 -11.40 -4.10
C PRO A 98 1.10 -10.31 -3.97
N ALA A 99 1.52 -9.10 -3.61
CA ALA A 99 0.65 -7.92 -3.58
C ALA A 99 1.45 -6.64 -3.84
N THR A 100 0.95 -5.80 -4.74
CA THR A 100 1.40 -4.41 -4.84
C THR A 100 0.85 -3.64 -3.65
N VAL A 101 1.71 -3.00 -2.87
CA VAL A 101 1.31 -2.32 -1.62
C VAL A 101 1.49 -0.82 -1.77
N ALA A 102 0.48 -0.04 -1.40
CA ALA A 102 0.63 1.39 -1.19
C ALA A 102 0.88 1.65 0.30
N GLU A 103 1.96 2.37 0.62
CA GLU A 103 2.46 2.57 1.98
C GLU A 103 2.44 4.05 2.37
N TRP A 104 2.16 4.33 3.65
CA TRP A 104 2.17 5.68 4.23
C TRP A 104 2.81 5.70 5.61
N THR A 105 3.62 6.74 5.82
CA THR A 105 4.05 7.21 7.14
C THR A 105 3.76 8.71 7.22
N LEU A 106 2.63 9.05 7.85
CA LEU A 106 2.23 10.44 8.07
C LEU A 106 2.86 10.97 9.36
N GLU A 107 3.29 12.22 9.35
CA GLU A 107 4.03 12.85 10.46
C GLU A 107 5.23 12.01 10.94
N GLY A 108 5.99 11.49 9.96
CA GLY A 108 7.26 10.83 10.17
C GLY A 108 8.35 11.79 10.64
N ASP A 109 9.60 11.39 10.44
CA ASP A 109 10.76 12.16 10.88
C ASP A 109 10.75 13.59 10.32
N GLY A 110 10.91 14.57 11.21
CA GLY A 110 10.85 15.98 10.86
C GLY A 110 9.46 16.49 10.49
N TYR A 111 8.39 15.78 10.87
CA TYR A 111 7.00 16.08 10.51
C TYR A 111 6.73 15.99 9.00
N GLN A 112 7.44 15.08 8.32
CA GLN A 112 7.22 14.80 6.91
C GLN A 112 6.25 13.64 6.75
N ASP A 113 5.36 13.75 5.77
CA ASP A 113 4.61 12.60 5.28
C ASP A 113 5.45 11.90 4.21
N TRP A 114 5.52 10.58 4.30
CA TRP A 114 6.16 9.68 3.35
C TRP A 114 5.12 8.73 2.78
N TYR A 115 5.23 8.44 1.49
CA TYR A 115 4.38 7.46 0.84
C TYR A 115 5.08 6.85 -0.35
N ASP A 116 4.71 5.62 -0.66
CA ASP A 116 5.26 4.90 -1.79
C ASP A 116 4.36 3.77 -2.29
N VAL A 117 4.59 3.33 -3.52
CA VAL A 117 4.02 2.09 -4.08
C VAL A 117 5.13 1.06 -4.11
N SER A 118 5.03 0.03 -3.29
CA SER A 118 6.05 -0.98 -3.02
C SER A 118 5.74 -2.32 -3.69
N LEU A 119 6.78 -2.89 -4.32
CA LEU A 119 6.78 -4.24 -4.90
C LEU A 119 7.68 -5.22 -4.12
N VAL A 120 8.05 -4.88 -2.87
CA VAL A 120 8.77 -5.78 -1.95
C VAL A 120 8.01 -7.10 -1.78
N ASP A 121 6.69 -6.97 -1.62
CA ASP A 121 5.74 -8.08 -1.51
C ASP A 121 5.30 -8.61 -2.88
N GLY A 122 5.99 -8.25 -3.96
CA GLY A 122 5.64 -8.62 -5.34
C GLY A 122 4.56 -7.72 -5.95
N TYR A 123 3.93 -8.21 -7.01
CA TYR A 123 2.94 -7.49 -7.80
C TYR A 123 1.68 -8.34 -8.00
N ASN A 124 0.51 -7.72 -7.96
CA ASN A 124 -0.74 -8.35 -8.38
C ASN A 124 -1.67 -7.43 -9.21
N LEU A 125 -1.66 -6.13 -8.93
CA LEU A 125 -2.44 -5.11 -9.62
C LEU A 125 -1.64 -3.81 -9.77
N PRO A 126 -1.91 -2.99 -10.80
CA PRO A 126 -1.34 -1.65 -10.89
C PRO A 126 -1.85 -0.80 -9.74
N ALA A 127 -0.99 0.08 -9.23
CA ALA A 127 -1.33 0.99 -8.14
C ALA A 127 -0.76 2.38 -8.40
N ARG A 128 -1.46 3.39 -7.89
CA ARG A 128 -1.05 4.79 -8.00
C ARG A 128 -1.51 5.57 -6.77
N ILE A 129 -0.58 6.27 -6.16
CA ILE A 129 -0.81 7.31 -5.16
C ILE A 129 -0.60 8.65 -5.85
N SER A 130 -1.63 9.48 -5.83
CA SER A 130 -1.57 10.87 -6.30
C SER A 130 -2.09 11.80 -5.22
N ASN A 131 -1.77 13.08 -5.33
CA ASN A 131 -2.13 14.08 -4.33
C ASN A 131 -2.48 15.41 -5.01
N ASN A 132 -3.27 16.23 -4.32
CA ASN A 132 -3.64 17.58 -4.74
C ASN A 132 -2.67 18.65 -4.19
N LYS A 133 -1.48 18.25 -3.74
CA LYS A 133 -0.48 19.12 -3.10
C LYS A 133 0.73 19.37 -3.98
N GLY A 134 0.78 18.78 -5.18
CA GLY A 134 1.87 18.96 -6.14
C GLY A 134 3.14 18.19 -5.78
N CYS A 135 3.03 17.17 -4.92
CA CYS A 135 4.12 16.23 -4.68
C CYS A 135 4.14 15.13 -5.77
N PRO A 136 5.27 14.43 -5.97
CA PRO A 136 5.41 13.40 -7.00
C PRO A 136 4.32 12.32 -6.93
N VAL A 137 3.99 11.75 -8.07
CA VAL A 137 3.15 10.55 -8.13
C VAL A 137 4.00 9.35 -7.77
N ALA A 138 3.48 8.47 -6.91
CA ALA A 138 4.03 7.15 -6.68
C ALA A 138 3.17 6.11 -7.40
N ASP A 139 3.70 5.41 -8.39
CA ASP A 139 2.92 4.41 -9.13
C ASP A 139 3.73 3.21 -9.63
N CYS A 140 2.99 2.15 -9.93
CA CYS A 140 3.36 1.03 -10.78
C CYS A 140 2.19 0.83 -11.75
N PRO A 141 2.17 1.52 -12.91
CA PRO A 141 1.00 1.62 -13.76
C PRO A 141 0.83 0.45 -14.74
N VAL A 142 1.87 -0.38 -14.91
CA VAL A 142 1.92 -1.45 -15.92
C VAL A 142 1.45 -2.78 -15.33
N ASP A 143 0.69 -3.56 -16.12
CA ASP A 143 0.39 -4.94 -15.74
C ASP A 143 1.60 -5.87 -15.92
N LEU A 144 2.19 -6.29 -14.80
CA LEU A 144 3.38 -7.14 -14.80
C LEU A 144 3.07 -8.62 -15.03
N GLY A 145 1.82 -9.05 -14.86
CA GLY A 145 1.44 -10.46 -14.96
C GLY A 145 1.92 -11.13 -16.27
N PRO A 146 1.58 -10.58 -17.46
CA PRO A 146 1.96 -11.17 -18.74
C PRO A 146 3.46 -11.31 -18.95
N ASN A 147 4.26 -10.33 -18.50
CA ASN A 147 5.70 -10.26 -18.75
C ASN A 147 6.56 -10.66 -17.55
N CYS A 148 5.94 -11.10 -16.45
CA CYS A 148 6.66 -11.54 -15.27
C CYS A 148 7.65 -12.67 -15.62
N PRO A 149 8.92 -12.59 -15.15
CA PRO A 149 9.91 -13.63 -15.35
C PRO A 149 9.40 -14.99 -14.87
N ALA A 150 9.73 -16.06 -15.59
CA ALA A 150 9.17 -17.40 -15.34
C ALA A 150 9.38 -17.88 -13.89
N ALA A 151 10.52 -17.57 -13.27
CA ALA A 151 10.83 -17.94 -11.89
C ALA A 151 9.94 -17.24 -10.84
N LEU A 152 9.30 -16.13 -11.21
CA LEU A 152 8.50 -15.27 -10.33
C LEU A 152 7.00 -15.33 -10.66
N LYS A 153 6.65 -15.81 -11.87
CA LYS A 153 5.33 -15.68 -12.45
C LYS A 153 4.28 -16.54 -11.74
N GLY A 154 3.17 -15.91 -11.40
CA GLY A 154 2.04 -16.53 -10.75
C GLY A 154 1.71 -15.86 -9.41
N PRO A 155 0.60 -16.27 -8.77
CA PRO A 155 -0.25 -17.43 -9.10
C PRO A 155 -1.09 -17.24 -10.38
N TYR A 156 -1.70 -18.32 -10.87
CA TYR A 156 -2.53 -18.34 -12.08
C TYR A 156 -4.01 -18.51 -11.71
N ASP A 157 -4.90 -17.78 -12.40
CA ASP A 157 -6.34 -17.99 -12.26
C ASP A 157 -6.83 -19.21 -13.05
N SER A 158 -8.14 -19.47 -13.00
CA SER A 158 -8.78 -20.60 -13.69
C SER A 158 -8.72 -20.52 -15.22
N SER A 159 -8.41 -19.35 -15.79
CA SER A 159 -8.18 -19.17 -17.23
C SER A 159 -6.72 -19.44 -17.63
N GLY A 160 -5.83 -19.63 -16.66
CA GLY A 160 -4.39 -19.74 -16.87
C GLY A 160 -3.69 -18.38 -16.97
N PHE A 161 -4.35 -17.28 -16.61
CA PHE A 161 -3.74 -15.95 -16.59
C PHE A 161 -2.91 -15.75 -15.31
N PRO A 162 -1.65 -15.28 -15.40
CA PRO A 162 -0.82 -14.99 -14.23
C PRO A 162 -1.31 -13.72 -13.52
N VAL A 163 -2.12 -13.88 -12.48
CA VAL A 163 -2.71 -12.78 -11.71
C VAL A 163 -1.72 -12.11 -10.74
N GLY A 164 -0.48 -12.60 -10.67
CA GLY A 164 0.58 -12.03 -9.85
C GLY A 164 1.98 -12.31 -10.37
N CYS A 165 2.95 -11.61 -9.77
CA CYS A 165 4.38 -11.75 -9.97
C CYS A 165 5.07 -11.64 -8.61
N LYS A 166 5.64 -12.73 -8.11
CA LYS A 166 6.33 -12.76 -6.81
C LYS A 166 7.60 -11.90 -6.85
N SER A 167 7.97 -11.29 -5.74
CA SER A 167 9.35 -10.81 -5.57
C SER A 167 10.30 -12.01 -5.43
N ALA A 168 11.60 -11.78 -5.61
CA ALA A 168 12.60 -12.84 -5.43
C ALA A 168 12.57 -13.44 -4.01
N CYS A 169 12.22 -12.63 -3.00
CA CYS A 169 12.04 -13.08 -1.63
C CYS A 169 10.92 -14.12 -1.52
N PHE A 170 9.72 -13.80 -2.02
CA PHE A 170 8.55 -14.69 -1.90
C PHE A 170 8.53 -15.82 -2.94
N ALA A 171 9.34 -15.72 -3.98
CA ALA A 171 9.69 -16.87 -4.83
C ALA A 171 10.76 -17.78 -4.18
N ASN A 172 11.34 -17.36 -3.04
CA ASN A 172 12.35 -18.09 -2.27
C ASN A 172 13.54 -18.57 -3.14
N LEU A 173 14.03 -17.69 -4.02
CA LEU A 173 15.01 -18.07 -5.05
C LEU A 173 16.39 -18.45 -4.49
N ASP A 174 16.71 -18.03 -3.27
CA ASP A 174 17.94 -18.41 -2.56
C ASP A 174 17.70 -19.51 -1.50
N GLY A 175 16.46 -19.98 -1.36
CA GLY A 175 16.09 -21.10 -0.50
C GLY A 175 16.01 -20.79 1.00
N ASN A 176 16.29 -19.57 1.46
CA ASN A 176 16.27 -19.23 2.89
C ASN A 176 15.83 -17.79 3.16
N GLN A 177 14.51 -17.56 3.20
CA GLN A 177 13.94 -16.25 3.52
C GLN A 177 14.36 -15.67 4.88
N ALA A 178 14.84 -16.47 5.84
CA ALA A 178 15.27 -15.98 7.16
C ALA A 178 16.70 -15.38 7.14
N ASN A 179 17.51 -15.72 6.14
CA ASN A 179 18.85 -15.15 5.93
C ASN A 179 19.12 -15.02 4.43
N SER A 180 18.49 -14.02 3.83
CA SER A 180 18.39 -13.85 2.38
C SER A 180 18.72 -12.43 1.95
N ALA A 181 19.54 -12.31 0.90
CA ALA A 181 19.76 -11.04 0.21
C ALA A 181 18.51 -10.60 -0.57
N ASN A 182 17.67 -11.52 -1.01
CA ASN A 182 16.40 -11.19 -1.67
C ASN A 182 15.35 -10.63 -0.71
N CYS A 183 15.43 -10.97 0.59
CA CYS A 183 14.51 -10.54 1.64
C CYS A 183 15.09 -9.49 2.60
N CYS A 184 16.37 -9.12 2.45
CA CYS A 184 17.14 -8.35 3.44
C CYS A 184 16.97 -8.82 4.88
N SER A 185 17.16 -10.13 5.09
CA SER A 185 16.96 -10.77 6.38
C SER A 185 18.24 -11.41 6.91
N GLY A 186 18.28 -11.68 8.21
CA GLY A 186 19.43 -12.29 8.88
C GLY A 186 20.68 -11.41 8.75
N SER A 187 21.77 -11.98 8.22
CA SER A 187 23.03 -11.27 7.94
C SER A 187 22.93 -10.19 6.86
N HIS A 188 21.83 -10.15 6.12
CA HIS A 188 21.52 -9.15 5.10
C HIS A 188 20.52 -8.08 5.59
N ASN A 189 20.40 -7.83 6.90
CA ASN A 189 19.41 -6.91 7.45
C ASN A 189 19.86 -5.44 7.55
N THR A 190 20.91 -5.05 6.82
CA THR A 190 21.40 -3.67 6.78
C THR A 190 21.62 -3.23 5.33
N PRO A 191 21.63 -1.91 5.03
CA PRO A 191 21.86 -1.45 3.66
C PRO A 191 23.22 -1.87 3.11
N ALA A 192 24.24 -1.87 3.97
CA ALA A 192 25.58 -2.30 3.60
C ALA A 192 25.62 -3.78 3.24
N THR A 193 24.80 -4.61 3.88
CA THR A 193 24.75 -6.06 3.66
C THR A 193 23.64 -6.52 2.72
N CYS A 194 22.73 -5.63 2.31
CA CYS A 194 21.67 -5.86 1.33
C CYS A 194 21.66 -4.83 0.20
N PRO A 195 22.74 -4.74 -0.60
CA PRO A 195 22.75 -3.85 -1.75
C PRO A 195 21.78 -4.34 -2.82
N ALA A 196 21.19 -3.41 -3.58
CA ALA A 196 20.29 -3.73 -4.69
C ALA A 196 20.91 -4.71 -5.72
N SER A 197 22.24 -4.68 -5.90
CA SER A 197 22.96 -5.62 -6.77
C SER A 197 22.95 -7.07 -6.27
N GLY A 198 22.69 -7.30 -4.98
CA GLY A 198 22.56 -8.62 -4.37
C GLY A 198 21.14 -9.19 -4.45
N VAL A 199 20.17 -8.40 -4.89
CA VAL A 199 18.76 -8.78 -4.98
C VAL A 199 18.45 -9.22 -6.40
N GLN A 200 18.01 -10.46 -6.56
CA GLN A 200 17.62 -10.98 -7.87
C GLN A 200 16.37 -10.26 -8.39
N PHE A 201 16.35 -9.99 -9.70
CA PHE A 201 15.25 -9.30 -10.39
C PHE A 201 14.92 -7.88 -9.90
N TYR A 202 15.75 -7.25 -9.07
CA TYR A 202 15.54 -5.87 -8.62
C TYR A 202 15.37 -4.88 -9.78
N SER A 203 16.22 -4.99 -10.81
CA SER A 203 16.16 -4.13 -12.00
C SER A 203 14.86 -4.30 -12.81
N TYR A 204 14.30 -5.52 -12.86
CA TYR A 204 13.04 -5.78 -13.55
C TYR A 204 11.91 -4.97 -12.93
N PHE A 205 11.78 -5.01 -11.60
CA PHE A 205 10.72 -4.26 -10.92
C PHE A 205 11.02 -2.75 -10.89
N ARG A 206 12.29 -2.33 -10.70
CA ARG A 206 12.66 -0.90 -10.62
C ARG A 206 12.34 -0.13 -11.90
N LEU A 207 12.56 -0.74 -13.07
CA LEU A 207 12.29 -0.07 -14.36
C LEU A 207 10.81 0.16 -14.63
N LEU A 208 9.92 -0.54 -13.91
CA LEU A 208 8.48 -0.54 -14.13
C LEU A 208 7.72 0.32 -13.09
N ALA A 209 8.42 0.80 -12.06
CA ALA A 209 7.95 1.68 -11.00
C ALA A 209 8.84 2.94 -10.90
N MET A 210 9.20 3.57 -12.03
CA MET A 210 10.08 4.74 -12.03
C MET A 210 9.26 6.05 -12.15
N PRO A 211 9.48 7.05 -11.28
CA PRO A 211 8.87 8.37 -11.46
C PRO A 211 9.49 9.10 -12.67
N PRO A 212 8.80 10.10 -13.26
CA PRO A 212 9.31 10.83 -14.40
C PRO A 212 10.66 11.52 -14.12
N PRO A 213 11.53 11.72 -15.13
CA PRO A 213 12.87 12.29 -14.95
C PRO A 213 12.82 13.69 -14.31
N GLY A 214 13.67 13.93 -13.31
CA GLY A 214 13.84 15.25 -12.66
C GLY A 214 13.27 15.38 -11.24
N PHE A 215 12.71 14.30 -10.68
CA PHE A 215 12.26 14.26 -9.28
C PHE A 215 13.19 13.40 -8.44
N ALA A 216 13.47 13.86 -7.20
CA ALA A 216 14.29 13.14 -6.26
C ALA A 216 13.63 11.80 -5.91
N THR A 217 14.27 10.71 -6.30
CA THR A 217 14.19 9.49 -5.49
C THR A 217 14.76 9.86 -4.12
N ALA A 218 14.08 9.49 -3.03
CA ALA A 218 14.68 9.56 -1.70
C ALA A 218 15.81 8.52 -1.62
N GLU A 219 16.89 8.72 -2.37
CA GLU A 219 18.16 8.06 -2.12
C GLU A 219 18.68 8.64 -0.81
N GLY A 220 18.30 8.07 0.33
CA GLY A 220 19.06 8.31 1.56
C GLY A 220 18.41 8.15 2.93
N LYS A 221 17.09 7.99 3.07
CA LYS A 221 16.35 7.75 4.34
C LYS A 221 14.87 7.75 3.94
N VAL A 222 14.04 6.73 4.13
CA VAL A 222 13.70 5.97 5.33
C VAL A 222 12.95 4.70 4.87
N ASP A 223 13.10 3.59 5.61
CA ASP A 223 12.37 2.30 5.54
C ASP A 223 12.62 1.31 4.37
N SER A 224 13.51 1.67 3.44
CA SER A 224 13.76 0.90 2.20
C SER A 224 14.99 -0.03 2.28
N TRP A 225 14.85 -1.18 2.92
CA TRP A 225 15.77 -2.30 2.71
C TRP A 225 15.21 -3.14 1.56
N VAL A 226 15.61 -2.79 0.34
CA VAL A 226 15.11 -3.35 -0.94
C VAL A 226 13.71 -2.87 -1.32
N SER A 227 13.38 -1.61 -1.06
CA SER A 227 12.17 -1.05 -1.68
C SER A 227 12.37 -0.95 -3.19
N ILE A 228 11.60 -1.75 -3.91
CA ILE A 228 11.25 -1.46 -5.28
C ILE A 228 10.00 -0.61 -5.21
N ALA A 229 10.19 0.68 -4.91
CA ALA A 229 9.09 1.58 -4.69
C ALA A 229 9.31 2.95 -5.34
N THR A 230 8.21 3.53 -5.83
CA THR A 230 8.16 4.94 -6.21
C THR A 230 7.80 5.74 -4.97
N MET A 231 8.64 6.66 -4.52
CA MET A 231 8.43 7.41 -3.28
C MET A 231 8.06 8.87 -3.52
N GLY A 232 7.24 9.44 -2.64
CA GLY A 232 7.06 10.88 -2.52
C GLY A 232 7.07 11.33 -1.06
N SER A 233 7.36 12.61 -0.83
CA SER A 233 7.30 13.20 0.50
C SER A 233 6.69 14.61 0.49
N ILE A 234 6.21 15.05 1.65
CA ILE A 234 5.69 16.40 1.89
C ILE A 234 5.94 16.86 3.33
N GLU A 235 6.46 18.06 3.52
CA GLU A 235 6.67 18.65 4.85
C GLU A 235 5.37 19.24 5.42
N ARG A 236 5.03 18.89 6.67
CA ARG A 236 3.92 19.53 7.40
C ARG A 236 4.38 20.82 8.12
N PRO A 237 3.46 21.78 8.33
CA PRO A 237 3.74 22.88 9.24
C PRO A 237 3.98 22.34 10.67
N ARG A 238 5.07 22.79 11.30
CA ARG A 238 5.27 22.59 12.74
C ARG A 238 4.29 23.46 13.51
N SER A 239 3.73 22.98 14.62
CA SER A 239 3.09 23.87 15.59
C SER A 239 4.10 24.93 16.03
N ALA A 240 3.81 26.20 15.78
CA ALA A 240 4.64 27.29 16.27
C ALA A 240 4.39 27.45 17.78
N VAL A 241 5.46 27.47 18.58
CA VAL A 241 5.38 27.95 19.96
C VAL A 241 5.39 29.47 19.87
N ASP A 242 4.37 30.12 20.43
CA ASP A 242 4.36 31.58 20.54
C ASP A 242 5.48 32.01 21.49
N SER A 243 6.48 32.71 20.96
CA SER A 243 7.66 33.18 21.70
C SER A 243 7.33 34.20 22.81
N SER A 244 6.11 34.73 22.85
CA SER A 244 5.66 35.69 23.86
C SER A 244 4.89 35.05 25.03
N THR A 245 4.25 33.90 24.81
CA THR A 245 3.38 33.24 25.81
C THR A 245 3.88 31.85 26.23
N GLY A 246 4.72 31.20 25.42
CA GLY A 246 5.22 29.86 25.69
C GLY A 246 4.17 28.74 25.54
N GLU A 247 2.96 29.06 25.08
CA GLU A 247 1.90 28.09 24.81
C GLU A 247 2.01 27.49 23.40
N LEU A 248 1.61 26.22 23.26
CA LEU A 248 1.43 25.56 21.97
C LEU A 248 0.22 26.18 21.26
N LYS A 249 0.43 26.91 20.15
CA LYS A 249 -0.70 27.33 19.30
C LYS A 249 -1.34 26.08 18.69
N ALA A 250 -2.65 25.90 18.91
CA ALA A 250 -3.42 24.86 18.24
C ALA A 250 -3.35 25.09 16.72
N PRO A 251 -3.27 24.03 15.88
CA PRO A 251 -3.00 24.18 14.44
C PRO A 251 -4.14 24.81 13.62
N TYR A 252 -5.21 25.32 14.25
CA TYR A 252 -6.46 25.58 13.55
C TYR A 252 -7.17 26.92 13.83
N ASP A 253 -6.62 27.79 14.68
CA ASP A 253 -7.21 29.10 14.92
C ASP A 253 -6.24 30.21 14.46
N ASP A 254 -6.68 30.94 13.43
CA ASP A 254 -6.13 32.17 12.81
C ASP A 254 -5.72 31.97 11.33
N VAL A 255 -6.73 32.06 10.46
CA VAL A 255 -6.55 32.25 9.02
C VAL A 255 -6.14 33.71 8.78
N GLU A 256 -4.86 33.97 8.53
CA GLU A 256 -4.41 35.22 7.91
C GLU A 256 -4.10 34.97 6.42
N GLU A 257 -4.80 35.69 5.55
CA GLU A 257 -5.09 35.33 4.15
C GLU A 257 -3.93 35.56 3.16
N ASN A 258 -2.67 35.69 3.60
CA ASN A 258 -1.57 36.15 2.73
C ASN A 258 -0.19 35.46 2.82
N GLU A 259 -0.07 34.29 3.45
CA GLU A 259 1.16 33.47 3.36
C GLU A 259 0.97 32.27 2.40
N PRO A 260 2.02 31.81 1.68
CA PRO A 260 1.91 30.66 0.79
C PRO A 260 1.58 29.41 1.59
N ARG A 261 0.31 28.96 1.52
CA ARG A 261 -0.25 27.77 2.18
C ARG A 261 0.73 26.60 2.17
N ARG A 262 1.34 26.30 3.31
CA ARG A 262 2.20 25.13 3.54
C ARG A 262 1.31 23.88 3.70
N ARG A 263 1.71 22.75 3.11
CA ARG A 263 0.78 21.74 2.54
C ARG A 263 0.75 20.43 3.34
N LYS A 264 -0.40 20.05 3.91
CA LYS A 264 -0.74 18.67 4.39
C LYS A 264 -1.13 17.77 3.22
N MET A 265 -0.75 16.48 3.18
CA MET A 265 -1.09 15.57 2.06
C MET A 265 -2.60 15.48 1.80
N ALA A 266 -3.45 15.29 2.82
CA ALA A 266 -4.91 15.51 2.79
C ALA A 266 -5.58 15.25 4.16
N ASP A 267 -6.81 15.76 4.35
CA ASP A 267 -7.73 15.36 5.43
C ASP A 267 -8.60 14.13 5.05
N GLY A 268 -8.49 13.65 3.81
CA GLY A 268 -9.22 12.50 3.29
C GLY A 268 -8.52 11.86 2.11
N PHE A 269 -8.52 10.52 2.08
CA PHE A 269 -7.99 9.73 0.98
C PHE A 269 -9.14 9.27 0.08
N SER A 270 -8.90 9.15 -1.23
CA SER A 270 -9.84 8.55 -2.17
C SER A 270 -9.16 7.43 -2.93
N PHE A 271 -9.81 6.26 -2.96
CA PHE A 271 -9.33 5.06 -3.62
C PHE A 271 -10.26 4.72 -4.76
N GLU A 272 -9.73 4.75 -5.98
CA GLU A 272 -10.46 4.40 -7.19
C GLU A 272 -10.13 2.98 -7.61
N SER A 273 -11.16 2.15 -7.75
CA SER A 273 -11.04 0.83 -8.36
C SER A 273 -11.18 1.00 -9.86
N LEU A 274 -10.07 0.96 -10.60
CA LEU A 274 -10.10 1.00 -12.07
C LEU A 274 -10.29 -0.42 -12.63
N LYS A 275 -10.82 -0.52 -13.85
CA LYS A 275 -10.90 -1.83 -14.52
C LYS A 275 -9.49 -2.34 -14.80
N GLY A 276 -9.20 -3.55 -14.31
CA GLY A 276 -7.97 -4.29 -14.57
C GLY A 276 -8.24 -5.76 -14.74
#